data_AF-A0A7J2IQ75-F1
#
_entry.id   AF-A0A7J2IQ75-F1
#
_cell.length_a   1.000
_cell.length_b   1.000
_cell.length_c   1.000
_cell.angle_alpha   90.00
_cell.angle_beta   90.00
_cell.angle_gamma   90.00
#
_symmetry.space_group_name_H-M   'P 1'
#
loop_
_entity.id
_entity.type
_entity.pdbx_description
1 polymer ?
#
loop_
_entity_poly.entity_id
_entity_poly.type
_entity_poly.pdbx_seq_one_letter_code
_entity_poly.pdbx_strand_id
1 'polypeptide(L)'
;MIKRSRFKTILLYRDGTFTDFENKMIVIEERIDVLFRNNNLYFRSFTNAKKIFGDLLNEHYREATDEEIEEFSDQLFGDSIPKEFIDYRTRKFIFGIMKGGIPEVRRVIQVGREKFGIELEITEDGKLAIPDNKRDFKKLLKLLNDDLLESPLTNAKYETNSKRKIS
;
A
#
# COMPACT_ATOMS: atom_id res chain seq x y z
N MET A 1 15.02 2.26 -21.61
CA MET A 1 16.36 2.65 -21.12
C MET A 1 16.45 2.35 -19.63
N ILE A 2 16.96 1.18 -19.24
CA ILE A 2 17.01 0.73 -17.85
C ILE A 2 18.27 1.34 -17.21
N LYS A 3 18.11 2.24 -16.24
CA LYS A 3 19.20 2.75 -15.41
C LYS A 3 19.82 1.57 -14.65
N ARG A 4 20.98 1.09 -15.10
CA ARG A 4 21.81 0.15 -14.33
C ARG A 4 22.18 0.83 -13.01
N SER A 5 21.71 0.25 -11.91
CA SER A 5 22.19 0.57 -10.57
C SER A 5 23.72 0.42 -10.53
N ARG A 6 24.39 1.33 -9.84
CA ARG A 6 25.85 1.38 -9.68
C ARG A 6 26.29 0.09 -9.00
N PHE A 7 26.71 -0.92 -9.78
CA PHE A 7 27.28 -2.14 -9.23
C PHE A 7 28.48 -1.75 -8.36
N LYS A 8 28.52 -2.23 -7.11
CA LYS A 8 29.79 -2.28 -6.38
C LYS A 8 30.68 -3.22 -7.17
N THR A 9 31.74 -2.72 -7.79
CA THR A 9 32.77 -3.57 -8.40
C THR A 9 33.42 -4.38 -7.28
N ILE A 10 33.36 -5.70 -7.39
CA ILE A 10 34.02 -6.61 -6.46
C ILE A 10 35.30 -7.08 -7.15
N LEU A 11 36.43 -6.67 -6.60
CA LEU A 11 37.76 -7.04 -7.08
C LEU A 11 38.30 -8.16 -6.19
N LEU A 12 38.87 -9.19 -6.81
CA LEU A 12 39.58 -10.24 -6.10
C LEU A 12 41.08 -9.90 -6.08
N TYR A 13 41.67 -9.90 -4.89
CA TYR A 13 43.12 -9.76 -4.77
C TYR A 13 43.78 -11.14 -4.81
N ARG A 14 44.61 -11.37 -5.83
CA ARG A 14 45.37 -12.62 -6.00
C ARG A 14 46.69 -12.32 -6.71
N ASP A 15 47.76 -12.99 -6.30
CA ASP A 15 49.08 -12.91 -6.94
C ASP A 15 49.60 -11.48 -7.15
N GLY A 16 49.37 -10.60 -6.16
CA GLY A 16 49.85 -9.22 -6.19
C GLY A 16 49.01 -8.25 -7.02
N THR A 17 47.90 -8.69 -7.63
CA THR A 17 47.04 -7.85 -8.46
C THR A 17 45.55 -7.99 -8.10
N PHE A 18 44.75 -7.02 -8.54
CA PHE A 18 43.29 -7.06 -8.46
C PHE A 18 42.73 -7.52 -9.80
N THR A 19 41.87 -8.54 -9.80
CA THR A 19 41.16 -9.02 -10.98
C THR A 19 39.66 -8.85 -10.82
N ASP A 20 38.96 -8.57 -11.92
CA ASP A 20 37.51 -8.63 -11.94
C ASP A 20 37.04 -10.04 -11.59
N PHE A 21 36.05 -10.13 -10.71
CA PHE A 21 35.48 -11.42 -10.34
C PHE A 21 34.29 -11.75 -11.25
N GLU A 22 34.48 -12.70 -12.17
CA GLU A 22 33.48 -13.02 -13.20
C GLU A 22 32.40 -14.03 -12.75
N ASN A 23 32.55 -14.65 -11.58
CA ASN A 23 31.63 -15.67 -11.09
C ASN A 23 30.52 -15.11 -10.18
N LYS A 24 29.41 -15.84 -10.06
CA LYS A 24 28.32 -15.50 -9.12
C LYS A 24 28.84 -15.60 -7.68
N MET A 25 28.69 -14.54 -6.90
CA MET A 25 29.06 -14.49 -5.48
C MET A 25 27.85 -14.32 -4.57
N ILE A 26 27.94 -14.88 -3.37
CA ILE A 26 27.07 -14.55 -2.25
C ILE A 26 27.91 -13.66 -1.32
N VAL A 27 27.49 -12.42 -1.12
CA VAL A 27 28.08 -11.51 -0.12
C VAL A 27 27.23 -11.62 1.14
N ILE A 28 27.82 -12.10 2.22
CA ILE A 28 27.18 -12.10 3.55
C ILE A 28 27.63 -10.81 4.26
N GLU A 29 26.73 -9.83 4.34
CA GLU A 29 26.99 -8.60 5.11
C GLU A 29 26.82 -8.88 6.62
N GLU A 30 27.50 -8.12 7.48
CA GLU A 30 27.29 -8.17 8.95
C GLU A 30 25.94 -7.56 9.39
N ARG A 31 25.02 -7.32 8.45
CA ARG A 31 23.70 -6.74 8.69
C ARG A 31 22.64 -7.83 8.66
N ILE A 32 21.79 -7.82 9.69
CA ILE A 32 20.53 -8.58 9.68
C ILE A 32 19.54 -7.88 8.73
N ASP A 33 19.26 -8.49 7.59
CA ASP A 33 18.24 -7.99 6.64
C ASP A 33 16.82 -8.30 7.10
N VAL A 34 16.61 -9.47 7.70
CA VAL A 34 15.33 -9.94 8.24
C VAL A 34 15.55 -10.70 9.55
N LEU A 35 14.70 -10.45 10.55
CA LEU A 35 14.68 -11.11 11.86
C LEU A 35 13.29 -11.69 12.10
N PHE A 36 13.18 -12.99 12.32
CA PHE A 36 11.95 -13.62 12.79
C PHE A 36 12.04 -13.86 14.30
N ARG A 37 11.18 -13.22 15.09
CA ARG A 37 11.18 -13.34 16.55
C ARG A 37 9.77 -13.18 17.10
N ASN A 38 9.38 -14.01 18.07
CA ASN A 38 8.08 -13.95 18.75
C ASN A 38 6.91 -13.93 17.74
N ASN A 39 6.97 -14.78 16.71
CA ASN A 39 5.98 -14.86 15.64
C ASN A 39 5.79 -13.56 14.81
N ASN A 40 6.78 -12.67 14.83
CA ASN A 40 6.81 -11.45 14.01
C ASN A 40 8.02 -11.46 13.09
N LEU A 41 7.83 -10.98 11.85
CA LEU A 41 8.88 -10.80 10.86
C LEU A 41 9.27 -9.33 10.77
N TYR A 42 10.49 -9.01 11.20
CA TYR A 42 11.05 -7.65 11.17
C TYR A 42 12.03 -7.53 10.02
N PHE A 43 11.92 -6.48 9.22
CA PHE A 43 12.84 -6.22 8.11
C PHE A 43 13.10 -4.72 7.96
N ARG A 44 14.33 -4.37 7.56
CA ARG A 44 14.70 -2.97 7.33
C ARG A 44 14.15 -2.41 6.02
N SER A 45 13.92 -3.27 5.04
CA SER A 45 13.42 -2.89 3.71
C SER A 45 12.54 -3.99 3.16
N PHE A 46 11.32 -3.65 2.76
CA PHE A 46 10.41 -4.58 2.10
C PHE A 46 11.02 -5.15 0.82
N THR A 47 11.75 -4.33 0.06
CA THR A 47 12.43 -4.77 -1.16
C THR A 47 13.48 -5.84 -0.87
N ASN A 48 14.23 -5.73 0.24
CA ASN A 48 15.20 -6.76 0.61
C ASN A 48 14.52 -8.01 1.16
N ALA A 49 13.48 -7.84 1.99
CA ALA A 49 12.70 -8.96 2.50
C ALA A 49 12.05 -9.75 1.34
N LYS A 50 11.51 -9.06 0.32
CA LYS A 50 10.93 -9.67 -0.89
C LYS A 50 11.96 -10.48 -1.70
N LYS A 51 13.24 -10.11 -1.70
CA LYS A 51 14.29 -10.93 -2.33
C LYS A 51 14.50 -12.28 -1.62
N ILE A 52 14.23 -12.35 -0.33
CA ILE A 52 14.44 -13.55 0.50
C ILE A 52 13.18 -14.42 0.53
N PHE A 53 12.01 -13.81 0.79
CA PHE A 53 10.75 -14.52 0.98
C PHE A 53 9.87 -14.56 -0.27
N GLY A 54 10.29 -13.91 -1.36
CA GLY A 54 9.61 -13.97 -2.66
C GLY A 54 8.14 -13.55 -2.57
N ASP A 55 7.28 -14.38 -3.16
CA ASP A 55 5.85 -14.13 -3.27
C ASP A 55 5.07 -14.33 -1.96
N LEU A 56 5.65 -15.00 -0.96
CA LEU A 56 5.05 -15.15 0.37
C LEU A 56 4.77 -13.78 1.02
N LEU A 57 5.65 -12.80 0.79
CA LEU A 57 5.40 -11.42 1.25
C LEU A 57 4.34 -10.71 0.43
N ASN A 58 4.15 -11.07 -0.84
CA ASN A 58 3.10 -10.48 -1.67
C ASN A 58 1.72 -10.91 -1.16
N GLU A 59 1.54 -12.13 -0.65
CA GLU A 59 0.27 -12.56 -0.03
C GLU A 59 -0.16 -11.64 1.14
N HIS A 60 0.82 -11.09 1.86
CA HIS A 60 0.58 -10.18 2.98
C HIS A 60 0.67 -8.69 2.62
N TYR A 61 1.29 -8.35 1.49
CA TYR A 61 1.61 -6.98 1.05
C TYR A 61 1.32 -6.80 -0.44
N ARG A 62 0.13 -7.23 -0.87
CA ARG A 62 -0.35 -7.09 -2.26
C ARG A 62 -0.93 -5.70 -2.51
N GLU A 63 -0.82 -5.28 -3.77
CA GLU A 63 -1.48 -4.12 -4.37
C GLU A 63 -2.60 -4.60 -5.30
N ALA A 64 -3.63 -3.77 -5.51
CA ALA A 64 -4.66 -4.06 -6.48
C ALA A 64 -4.08 -4.12 -7.90
N THR A 65 -4.43 -5.17 -8.67
CA THR A 65 -4.16 -5.24 -10.11
C THR A 65 -4.99 -4.21 -10.89
N ASP A 66 -4.74 -4.06 -12.18
CA ASP A 66 -5.53 -3.14 -13.01
C ASP A 66 -6.99 -3.60 -13.09
N GLU A 67 -7.21 -4.91 -13.19
CA GLU A 67 -8.55 -5.51 -13.22
C GLU A 67 -9.29 -5.30 -11.89
N GLU A 68 -8.60 -5.43 -10.76
CA GLU A 68 -9.18 -5.16 -9.43
C GLU A 68 -9.52 -3.67 -9.25
N ILE A 69 -8.75 -2.76 -9.86
CA ILE A 69 -9.06 -1.32 -9.83
C ILE A 69 -10.32 -1.04 -10.62
N GLU A 70 -10.47 -1.60 -11.82
CA GLU A 70 -11.69 -1.41 -12.62
C GLU A 70 -12.91 -2.02 -11.89
N GLU A 71 -12.78 -3.22 -11.32
CA GLU A 71 -13.86 -3.83 -10.52
C GLU A 71 -14.26 -2.95 -9.33
N PHE A 72 -13.28 -2.41 -8.59
CA PHE A 72 -13.53 -1.46 -7.51
C PHE A 72 -14.21 -0.18 -8.02
N SER A 73 -13.78 0.30 -9.18
CA SER A 73 -14.32 1.50 -9.83
C SER A 73 -15.79 1.34 -10.18
N ASP A 74 -16.12 0.24 -10.84
CA ASP A 74 -17.49 -0.10 -11.27
C ASP A 74 -18.42 -0.32 -10.07
N GLN A 75 -17.93 -0.98 -9.02
CA GLN A 75 -18.74 -1.24 -7.83
C GLN A 75 -19.05 0.03 -7.04
N LEU A 76 -18.12 0.98 -6.93
CA LEU A 76 -18.27 2.12 -6.04
C LEU A 76 -18.64 3.44 -6.74
N PHE A 77 -18.12 3.67 -7.94
CA PHE A 77 -18.21 4.96 -8.64
C PHE A 77 -19.03 4.90 -9.94
N GLY A 78 -19.05 3.76 -10.63
CA GLY A 78 -19.70 3.65 -11.94
C GLY A 78 -18.98 4.41 -13.08
N ASP A 79 -17.75 4.85 -12.82
CA ASP A 79 -16.84 5.49 -13.78
C ASP A 79 -15.40 5.07 -13.46
N SER A 80 -14.49 5.19 -14.41
CA SER A 80 -13.07 4.82 -14.24
C SER A 80 -12.32 5.86 -13.40
N ILE A 81 -11.57 5.40 -12.39
CA ILE A 81 -10.68 6.27 -11.62
C ILE A 81 -9.60 6.90 -12.53
N PRO A 82 -9.40 8.23 -12.49
CA PRO A 82 -8.36 8.89 -13.27
C PRO A 82 -6.97 8.27 -13.03
N LYS A 83 -6.25 7.98 -14.11
CA LYS A 83 -4.95 7.26 -14.05
C LYS A 83 -3.93 7.97 -13.17
N GLU A 84 -3.96 9.29 -13.13
CA GLU A 84 -3.11 10.12 -12.28
C GLU A 84 -3.40 9.95 -10.78
N PHE A 85 -4.58 9.48 -10.39
CA PHE A 85 -4.93 9.17 -9.00
C PHE A 85 -4.40 7.80 -8.56
N ILE A 86 -4.08 6.94 -9.52
CA ILE A 86 -3.54 5.60 -9.26
C ILE A 86 -2.03 5.68 -9.02
N ASP A 87 -1.63 5.33 -7.79
CA ASP A 87 -0.25 5.13 -7.37
C ASP A 87 -0.18 3.94 -6.41
N TYR A 88 1.04 3.56 -6.04
CA TYR A 88 1.30 2.45 -5.11
C TYR A 88 0.43 2.51 -3.85
N ARG A 89 0.18 3.70 -3.30
CA ARG A 89 -0.57 3.86 -2.05
C ARG A 89 -2.06 3.72 -2.28
N THR A 90 -2.61 4.26 -3.38
CA THR A 90 -4.02 4.07 -3.71
C THR A 90 -4.33 2.62 -4.07
N ARG A 91 -3.44 1.91 -4.80
CA ARG A 91 -3.59 0.46 -5.05
C ARG A 91 -3.66 -0.37 -3.78
N LYS A 92 -2.86 -0.02 -2.76
CA LYS A 92 -2.93 -0.67 -1.46
C LYS A 92 -4.23 -0.41 -0.72
N PHE A 93 -4.75 0.82 -0.79
CA PHE A 93 -6.04 1.12 -0.20
C PHE A 93 -7.15 0.33 -0.90
N ILE A 94 -7.20 0.36 -2.22
CA ILE A 94 -8.20 -0.36 -3.02
C ILE A 94 -8.19 -1.85 -2.66
N PHE A 95 -7.01 -2.49 -2.66
CA PHE A 95 -6.90 -3.90 -2.27
C PHE A 95 -7.35 -4.15 -0.83
N GLY A 96 -6.96 -3.28 0.11
CA GLY A 96 -7.37 -3.37 1.52
C GLY A 96 -8.88 -3.29 1.70
N ILE A 97 -9.53 -2.34 1.00
CA ILE A 97 -10.98 -2.13 1.03
C ILE A 97 -11.70 -3.33 0.42
N MET A 98 -11.30 -3.79 -0.77
CA MET A 98 -11.91 -4.96 -1.42
C MET A 98 -11.80 -6.20 -0.55
N LYS A 99 -10.63 -6.45 0.07
CA LYS A 99 -10.42 -7.58 0.99
C LYS A 99 -11.27 -7.48 2.26
N GLY A 100 -11.50 -6.25 2.75
CA GLY A 100 -12.36 -5.98 3.90
C GLY A 100 -13.86 -6.00 3.58
N GLY A 101 -14.21 -5.95 2.29
CA GLY A 101 -15.56 -5.69 1.79
C GLY A 101 -15.78 -4.20 1.58
N ILE A 102 -16.27 -3.83 0.40
CA ILE A 102 -16.60 -2.43 0.08
C ILE A 102 -17.80 -1.99 0.94
N PRO A 103 -17.68 -0.92 1.74
CA PRO A 103 -18.80 -0.45 2.56
C PRO A 103 -19.95 0.10 1.71
N GLU A 104 -21.17 -0.05 2.22
CA GLU A 104 -22.38 0.53 1.62
C GLU A 104 -22.26 2.06 1.45
N VAL A 105 -22.52 2.56 0.24
CA VAL A 105 -22.39 3.99 -0.12
C VAL A 105 -23.10 4.91 0.89
N ARG A 106 -24.34 4.57 1.27
CA ARG A 106 -25.12 5.35 2.26
C ARG A 106 -24.38 5.49 3.60
N ARG A 107 -23.71 4.42 4.06
CA ARG A 107 -22.96 4.42 5.31
C ARG A 107 -21.71 5.28 5.20
N VAL A 108 -21.00 5.20 4.07
CA VAL A 108 -19.79 6.00 3.80
C VAL A 108 -20.12 7.50 3.88
N ILE A 109 -21.22 7.92 3.25
CA ILE A 109 -21.65 9.32 3.24
C ILE A 109 -22.05 9.78 4.64
N GLN A 110 -22.86 8.97 5.34
CA GLN A 110 -23.28 9.30 6.69
C GLN A 110 -22.07 9.50 7.62
N VAL A 111 -21.12 8.54 7.63
CA VAL A 111 -19.92 8.64 8.46
C VAL A 111 -19.02 9.79 8.00
N GLY A 112 -18.80 9.93 6.70
CA GLY A 112 -17.98 10.98 6.11
C GLY A 112 -18.44 12.36 6.59
N ARG A 113 -19.74 12.65 6.45
CA ARG A 113 -20.35 13.91 6.88
C ARG A 113 -20.35 14.07 8.40
N GLU A 114 -21.01 13.16 9.12
CA GLU A 114 -21.28 13.31 10.56
C GLU A 114 -19.99 13.26 11.40
N LYS A 115 -19.02 12.42 11.02
CA LYS A 115 -17.82 12.15 11.82
C LYS A 115 -16.62 12.93 11.33
N PHE A 116 -16.48 13.15 10.03
CA PHE A 116 -15.25 13.70 9.46
C PHE A 116 -15.43 15.01 8.68
N GLY A 117 -16.66 15.51 8.54
CA GLY A 117 -16.95 16.71 7.75
C GLY A 117 -16.49 16.56 6.29
N ILE A 118 -16.58 15.35 5.76
CA ILE A 118 -16.27 15.02 4.36
C ILE A 118 -17.61 15.01 3.63
N GLU A 119 -17.82 16.02 2.79
CA GLU A 119 -18.94 16.01 1.85
C GLU A 119 -18.59 15.11 0.67
N LEU A 120 -19.49 14.18 0.38
CA LEU A 120 -19.38 13.22 -0.71
C LEU A 120 -20.64 13.35 -1.57
N GLU A 121 -20.43 13.36 -2.88
CA GLU A 121 -21.51 13.45 -3.85
C GLU A 121 -21.94 12.06 -4.30
N ILE A 122 -23.21 11.95 -4.68
CA ILE A 122 -23.80 10.73 -5.22
C ILE A 122 -24.22 11.01 -6.65
N THR A 123 -23.92 10.08 -7.54
CA THR A 123 -24.41 10.08 -8.91
C THR A 123 -25.91 9.71 -8.95
N GLU A 124 -26.56 9.91 -10.09
CA GLU A 124 -28.00 9.62 -10.26
C GLU A 124 -28.35 8.13 -10.05
N ASP A 125 -27.39 7.23 -10.33
CA ASP A 125 -27.51 5.78 -10.15
C ASP A 125 -27.17 5.30 -8.72
N GLY A 126 -26.90 6.22 -7.80
CA GLY A 126 -26.69 5.91 -6.38
C GLY A 126 -25.26 5.48 -6.01
N LYS A 127 -24.30 5.67 -6.91
CA LYS A 127 -22.86 5.46 -6.69
C LYS A 127 -22.21 6.70 -6.09
N LEU A 128 -21.00 6.57 -5.57
CA LEU A 128 -20.22 7.74 -5.16
C LEU A 128 -19.70 8.46 -6.40
N ALA A 129 -19.73 9.79 -6.40
CA ALA A 129 -18.95 10.54 -7.38
C ALA A 129 -17.45 10.45 -7.03
N ILE A 130 -16.59 10.37 -8.04
CA ILE A 130 -15.14 10.43 -7.85
C ILE A 130 -14.77 11.89 -7.54
N PRO A 131 -14.04 12.18 -6.44
CA PRO A 131 -13.58 13.53 -6.15
C PRO A 131 -12.71 14.12 -7.26
N ASP A 132 -12.83 15.41 -7.55
CA ASP A 132 -12.14 16.09 -8.66
C ASP A 132 -10.61 16.18 -8.52
N ASN A 133 -10.06 15.79 -7.37
CA ASN A 133 -8.63 15.86 -7.13
C ASN A 133 -8.09 14.67 -6.32
N LYS A 134 -6.83 14.33 -6.60
CA LYS A 134 -6.11 13.19 -6.00
C LYS A 134 -6.05 13.24 -4.47
N ARG A 135 -5.99 14.43 -3.88
CA ARG A 135 -5.89 14.59 -2.42
C ARG A 135 -7.18 14.14 -1.75
N ASP A 136 -8.30 14.59 -2.26
CA ASP A 136 -9.61 14.30 -1.69
C ASP A 136 -10.04 12.86 -2.02
N PHE A 137 -9.67 12.33 -3.19
CA PHE A 137 -9.77 10.89 -3.49
C PHE A 137 -9.01 10.02 -2.47
N LYS A 138 -7.76 10.39 -2.12
CA LYS A 138 -7.01 9.67 -1.08
C LYS A 138 -7.66 9.79 0.30
N LYS A 139 -8.32 10.91 0.61
CA LYS A 139 -9.07 11.09 1.86
C LYS A 139 -10.30 10.18 1.90
N LEU A 140 -11.02 10.04 0.79
CA LEU A 140 -12.11 9.06 0.63
C LEU A 140 -11.60 7.62 0.83
N LEU A 141 -10.49 7.24 0.19
CA LEU A 141 -9.91 5.91 0.38
C LEU A 141 -9.52 5.63 1.83
N LYS A 142 -8.99 6.63 2.56
CA LYS A 142 -8.73 6.50 3.99
C LYS A 142 -10.02 6.29 4.78
N LEU A 143 -11.10 6.99 4.46
CA LEU A 143 -12.40 6.79 5.09
C LEU A 143 -12.90 5.36 4.85
N LEU A 144 -12.92 4.91 3.59
CA LEU A 144 -13.38 3.57 3.19
C LEU A 144 -12.56 2.45 3.83
N ASN A 145 -11.26 2.68 4.04
CA ASN A 145 -10.37 1.71 4.63
C ASN A 145 -10.44 1.69 6.17
N ASP A 146 -11.24 2.55 6.84
CA ASP A 146 -11.26 2.84 8.29
C ASP A 146 -9.97 3.51 8.83
N ASP A 147 -9.18 4.20 8.00
CA ASP A 147 -7.94 4.87 8.44
C ASP A 147 -8.21 6.17 9.22
N LEU A 148 -9.43 6.69 9.15
CA LEU A 148 -9.87 7.85 9.90
C LEU A 148 -10.62 7.40 11.16
N LEU A 149 -10.12 7.78 12.32
CA LEU A 149 -10.70 7.41 13.61
C LEU A 149 -11.04 8.66 14.43
N GLU A 150 -12.18 8.62 15.11
CA GLU A 150 -12.54 9.60 16.13
C GLU A 150 -12.42 8.95 17.51
N SER A 151 -11.65 9.58 18.40
CA SER A 151 -11.54 9.12 19.78
C SER A 151 -12.86 9.36 20.52
N PRO A 152 -13.48 8.33 21.14
CA PRO A 152 -14.74 8.51 21.87
C PRO A 152 -14.60 9.34 23.15
N LEU A 153 -13.37 9.48 23.68
CA LEU A 153 -13.11 10.23 24.91
C LEU A 153 -12.85 11.71 24.66
N THR A 154 -12.19 12.04 23.54
CA THR A 154 -11.70 13.40 23.27
C THR A 154 -12.32 14.04 22.04
N ASN A 155 -13.08 13.28 21.24
CA ASN A 155 -13.54 13.65 19.90
C ASN A 155 -12.41 14.08 18.93
N ALA A 156 -11.16 13.81 19.30
CA ALA A 156 -10.01 14.09 18.46
C ALA A 156 -10.00 13.10 17.29
N LYS A 157 -9.66 13.60 16.09
CA LYS A 157 -9.61 12.83 14.85
C LYS A 157 -8.18 12.46 14.54
N TYR A 158 -7.98 11.21 14.14
CA TYR A 158 -6.66 10.64 13.85
C TYR A 158 -6.66 9.96 12.49
N GLU A 159 -5.51 10.03 11.83
CA GLU A 159 -5.18 9.11 10.75
C GLU A 159 -4.30 8.00 11.32
N THR A 160 -4.67 6.74 11.11
CA THR A 160 -3.87 5.60 11.53
C THR A 160 -3.21 4.90 10.34
N ASN A 161 -1.96 4.48 10.53
CA ASN A 161 -1.23 3.65 9.57
C ASN A 161 -1.24 2.15 9.95
N SER A 162 -1.77 1.81 11.13
CA SER A 162 -1.80 0.42 11.62
C SER A 162 -3.05 0.19 12.45
N LYS A 163 -3.82 -0.83 12.06
CA LYS A 163 -5.06 -1.22 12.74
C LYS A 163 -5.00 -2.69 13.05
N ARG A 164 -5.36 -3.04 14.28
CA ARG A 164 -5.52 -4.40 14.71
C ARG A 164 -6.91 -4.54 15.30
N LYS A 165 -7.70 -5.44 14.73
CA LYS A 165 -8.99 -5.80 15.31
C LYS A 165 -8.74 -6.50 16.63
N ILE A 166 -9.39 -6.01 17.69
CA ILE A 166 -9.43 -6.71 18.97
C ILE A 166 -10.62 -7.65 18.86
N SER A 167 -10.36 -8.96 18.99
CA SER A 167 -11.35 -10.02 19.01
C SER A 167 -11.69 -10.39 20.44
#